data_AF-A0AAN9F0C2-F1
#
_entry.id   AF-A0AAN9F0C2-F1
#
_cell.length_a   1.000
_cell.length_b   1.000
_cell.length_c   1.000
_cell.angle_alpha   90.00
_cell.angle_beta   90.00
_cell.angle_gamma   90.00
#
_symmetry.space_group_name_H-M   'P 1'
#
loop_
_entity.id
_entity.type
_entity.pdbx_description
1 polymer ?
#
loop_
_entity_poly.entity_id
_entity_poly.type
_entity_poly.pdbx_seq_one_letter_code
_entity_poly.pdbx_strand_id
1 'polypeptide(L)'
;MHVWMGRTIHMEYHNLREVSHHPMIVACHCEGTGWKFWGDSNLKSKFWGRSIQLDPVGTLTLEFDDGEVFEWSKVHGVVLDRNSKTASTLFGKWDESMHFVNGDYSGKGKGHESLSEAHLLWKRSKPPTDPTRYNFTCFAITLNELTPGLKEKLPPTDSRLRPDQRYLENGEFEMANSEKLRLEQRQRQVPITFSISCFVGSEDARERLATTVVF
;
A
#
# COMPACT_ATOMS: atom_id res chain seq x y z
N MET A 1 -9.67 13.35 -8.67
CA MET A 1 -11.03 13.14 -8.12
C MET A 1 -10.89 13.12 -6.62
N HIS A 2 -11.57 14.04 -5.93
CA HIS A 2 -11.38 14.33 -4.51
C HIS A 2 -12.07 13.25 -3.66
N VAL A 3 -11.30 12.33 -3.08
CA VAL A 3 -11.83 11.42 -2.06
C VAL A 3 -11.71 12.12 -0.72
N TRP A 4 -12.81 12.72 -0.25
CA TRP A 4 -12.89 13.33 1.08
C TRP A 4 -13.14 12.21 2.11
N MET A 5 -12.15 11.91 2.94
CA MET A 5 -12.40 11.30 4.26
C MET A 5 -11.87 12.22 5.35
N GLY A 6 -12.57 12.21 6.48
CA GLY A 6 -12.49 13.16 7.59
C GLY A 6 -11.07 13.62 7.90
N ARG A 7 -10.89 14.95 7.82
CA ARG A 7 -9.65 15.71 8.05
C ARG A 7 -8.52 15.34 7.08
N THR A 8 -8.61 15.97 5.91
CA THR A 8 -7.50 16.35 5.01
C THR A 8 -6.47 15.25 4.71
N ILE A 9 -6.90 14.19 4.02
CA ILE A 9 -5.99 13.36 3.23
C ILE A 9 -6.45 13.42 1.79
N HIS A 10 -5.83 14.31 1.03
CA HIS A 10 -5.98 14.41 -0.40
C HIS A 10 -5.06 13.36 -1.05
N MET A 11 -5.49 12.10 -1.12
CA MET A 11 -4.69 11.07 -1.82
C MET A 11 -5.00 11.14 -3.31
N GLU A 12 -4.19 11.90 -4.04
CA GLU A 12 -4.04 11.64 -5.46
C GLU A 12 -3.02 10.50 -5.59
N TYR A 13 -3.51 9.31 -5.97
CA TYR A 13 -2.65 8.17 -6.30
C TYR A 13 -1.78 8.55 -7.49
N HIS A 14 -0.60 9.11 -7.23
CA HIS A 14 0.20 9.67 -8.29
C HIS A 14 0.91 8.59 -9.10
N ASN A 15 1.45 7.51 -8.52
CA ASN A 15 2.01 6.42 -9.34
C ASN A 15 2.20 5.10 -8.57
N LEU A 16 1.22 4.19 -8.60
CA LEU A 16 1.45 2.76 -8.29
C LEU A 16 1.77 2.03 -9.60
N ARG A 17 2.98 1.45 -9.71
CA ARG A 17 3.41 0.76 -10.93
C ARG A 17 4.25 -0.47 -10.62
N GLU A 18 4.06 -1.52 -11.41
CA GLU A 18 5.02 -2.61 -11.53
C GLU A 18 6.25 -2.07 -12.29
N VAL A 19 7.42 -2.13 -11.65
CA VAL A 19 8.69 -1.62 -12.20
C VAL A 19 9.65 -2.74 -12.59
N SER A 20 9.43 -3.96 -12.07
CA SER A 20 10.13 -5.17 -12.51
C SER A 20 9.20 -6.36 -12.43
N HIS A 21 9.34 -7.29 -13.37
CA HIS A 21 8.54 -8.51 -13.44
C HIS A 21 9.29 -9.72 -12.84
N HIS A 22 10.62 -9.72 -12.87
CA HIS A 22 11.47 -10.83 -12.41
C HIS A 22 12.73 -10.29 -11.73
N PRO A 23 12.69 -10.01 -10.41
CA PRO A 23 11.58 -10.23 -9.48
C PRO A 23 10.44 -9.21 -9.63
N MET A 24 9.23 -9.57 -9.19
CA MET A 24 8.09 -8.66 -9.15
C MET A 24 8.35 -7.52 -8.16
N ILE A 25 8.53 -6.29 -8.64
CA ILE A 25 8.73 -5.11 -7.81
C ILE A 25 7.65 -4.09 -8.16
N VAL A 26 6.95 -3.61 -7.14
CA VAL A 26 5.99 -2.52 -7.25
C VAL A 26 6.57 -1.29 -6.56
N ALA A 27 6.53 -0.15 -7.23
CA ALA A 27 6.85 1.14 -6.64
C ALA A 27 5.58 1.95 -6.44
N CYS A 28 5.55 2.74 -5.37
CA CYS A 28 4.47 3.65 -5.05
C CYS A 28 5.00 5.04 -4.71
N HIS A 29 4.22 6.05 -5.06
CA HIS A 29 4.44 7.43 -4.65
C HIS A 29 3.09 8.12 -4.46
N CYS A 30 2.92 8.72 -3.29
CA CYS A 30 1.74 9.42 -2.83
C CYS A 30 2.16 10.73 -2.20
N GLU A 31 1.43 11.80 -2.48
CA GLU A 31 1.60 13.09 -1.81
C GLU A 31 0.29 13.49 -1.17
N GLY A 32 0.37 14.21 -0.05
CA GLY A 32 -0.77 14.84 0.59
C GLY A 32 -0.38 16.18 1.19
N THR A 33 -1.33 16.81 1.87
CA THR A 33 -1.08 18.10 2.52
C THR A 33 -0.12 17.91 3.69
N GLY A 34 1.09 18.44 3.59
CA GLY A 34 2.08 18.37 4.67
C GLY A 34 3.02 17.16 4.63
N TRP A 35 2.88 16.27 3.64
CA TRP A 35 3.65 15.02 3.61
C TRP A 35 3.79 14.39 2.23
N LYS A 36 4.86 13.64 2.05
CA LYS A 36 5.15 12.78 0.89
C LYS A 36 5.46 11.38 1.36
N PHE A 37 4.97 10.39 0.64
CA PHE A 37 5.16 8.98 0.95
C PHE A 37 5.58 8.23 -0.31
N TRP A 38 6.63 7.43 -0.22
CA TRP A 38 7.05 6.57 -1.31
C TRP A 38 7.67 5.28 -0.79
N GLY A 39 7.79 4.32 -1.68
CA GLY A 39 8.47 3.08 -1.37
C GLY A 39 8.37 2.07 -2.48
N ASP A 40 9.27 1.11 -2.45
CA ASP A 40 9.23 -0.09 -3.25
C ASP A 40 8.80 -1.28 -2.39
N SER A 41 8.18 -2.27 -3.03
CA SER A 41 7.83 -3.54 -2.39
C SER A 41 7.94 -4.68 -3.39
N ASN A 42 8.58 -5.75 -2.94
CA ASN A 42 8.60 -7.08 -3.53
C ASN A 42 7.89 -8.04 -2.55
N LEU A 43 7.22 -9.06 -3.07
CA LEU A 43 6.57 -10.08 -2.25
C LEU A 43 7.27 -11.42 -2.46
N LYS A 44 8.02 -11.87 -1.44
CA LYS A 44 8.61 -13.22 -1.46
C LYS A 44 7.59 -14.20 -0.89
N SER A 45 7.34 -15.29 -1.61
CA SER A 45 6.43 -16.34 -1.18
C SER A 45 7.17 -17.65 -0.92
N LYS A 46 6.89 -18.32 0.19
CA LYS A 46 7.38 -19.68 0.48
C LYS A 46 6.24 -20.60 0.90
N PHE A 47 6.07 -21.70 0.17
CA PHE A 47 5.07 -22.71 0.49
C PHE A 47 5.64 -23.77 1.44
N TRP A 48 4.95 -24.00 2.55
CA TRP A 48 5.31 -24.94 3.61
C TRP A 48 4.35 -26.15 3.65
N GLY A 49 3.73 -26.50 2.52
CA GLY A 49 2.80 -27.63 2.40
C GLY A 49 1.37 -27.30 2.86
N ARG A 50 1.19 -26.73 4.06
CA ARG A 50 -0.13 -26.32 4.58
C ARG A 50 -0.34 -24.82 4.64
N SER A 51 0.73 -24.04 4.48
CA SER A 51 0.69 -22.59 4.60
C SER A 51 1.61 -21.96 3.56
N ILE A 52 1.23 -20.77 3.12
CA ILE A 52 2.09 -19.92 2.29
C ILE A 52 2.54 -18.77 3.18
N GLN A 53 3.85 -18.64 3.36
CA GLN A 53 4.45 -17.47 3.96
C GLN A 53 4.62 -16.41 2.89
N LEU A 54 4.18 -15.20 3.18
CA LEU A 54 4.28 -14.03 2.32
C LEU A 54 5.10 -12.97 3.07
N ASP A 55 6.32 -12.73 2.59
CA ASP A 55 7.25 -11.77 3.20
C ASP A 55 7.31 -10.53 2.30
N PRO A 56 6.71 -9.40 2.71
CA PRO A 56 6.92 -8.13 2.03
C PRO A 56 8.38 -7.68 2.27
N VAL A 57 9.08 -7.35 1.19
CA VAL A 57 10.46 -6.87 1.21
C VAL A 57 10.49 -5.54 0.49
N GLY A 58 10.90 -4.50 1.18
CA GLY A 58 10.92 -3.15 0.65
C GLY A 58 11.12 -2.15 1.78
N THR A 59 11.43 -0.91 1.43
CA THR A 59 11.51 0.19 2.39
C THR A 59 10.45 1.22 2.05
N LEU A 60 9.70 1.62 3.07
CA LEU A 60 8.73 2.71 2.99
C LEU A 60 9.34 3.95 3.62
N THR A 61 9.11 5.09 2.98
CA THR A 61 9.60 6.39 3.41
C THR A 61 8.43 7.38 3.50
N LEU A 62 8.39 8.13 4.59
CA LEU A 62 7.47 9.24 4.82
C LEU A 62 8.29 10.48 5.16
N GLU A 63 8.10 11.54 4.40
CA GLU A 63 8.70 12.86 4.62
C GLU A 63 7.60 13.86 4.95
N PHE A 64 7.80 14.66 5.99
CA PHE A 64 6.94 15.80 6.31
C PHE A 64 7.56 17.11 5.79
N ASP A 65 6.71 18.12 5.57
CA ASP A 65 7.14 19.43 5.03
C ASP A 65 8.13 20.18 5.94
N ASP A 66 8.23 19.81 7.23
CA ASP A 66 9.23 20.34 8.17
C ASP A 66 10.62 19.69 8.05
N GLY A 67 10.76 18.72 7.14
CA GLY A 67 11.99 17.99 6.87
C GLY A 67 12.18 16.74 7.72
N GLU A 68 11.24 16.37 8.59
CA GLU A 68 11.30 15.09 9.29
C GLU A 68 11.06 13.92 8.32
N VAL A 69 11.98 12.94 8.32
CA VAL A 69 11.92 11.76 7.46
C VAL A 69 11.90 10.49 8.30
N PHE A 70 10.95 9.61 8.01
CA PHE A 70 10.78 8.31 8.65
C PHE A 70 10.91 7.20 7.60
N GLU A 71 11.78 6.22 7.87
CA GLU A 71 11.95 5.04 7.01
C GLU A 71 11.68 3.76 7.82
N TRP A 72 10.95 2.81 7.23
CA TRP A 72 10.68 1.53 7.88
C TRP A 72 10.50 0.38 6.89
N SER A 73 10.86 -0.83 7.35
CA SER A 73 10.58 -2.10 6.67
C SER A 73 9.88 -3.12 7.58
N LYS A 74 9.74 -2.80 8.88
CA LYS A 74 9.12 -3.65 9.90
C LYS A 74 8.34 -2.78 10.88
N VAL A 75 7.31 -3.38 11.47
CA VAL A 75 6.48 -2.72 12.48
C VAL A 75 7.05 -2.97 13.87
N HIS A 76 7.19 -1.92 14.66
CA HIS A 76 7.61 -1.96 16.05
C HIS A 76 6.47 -1.49 16.97
N GLY A 77 6.34 -2.12 18.14
CA GLY A 77 5.31 -1.78 19.13
C GLY A 77 5.75 -0.74 20.17
N VAL A 78 6.94 -0.17 20.05
CA VAL A 78 7.52 0.74 21.06
C VAL A 78 8.15 1.94 20.36
N VAL A 79 7.91 3.13 20.91
CA VAL A 79 8.54 4.39 20.51
C VAL A 79 9.60 4.74 21.53
N LEU A 80 10.83 4.94 21.06
CA LEU A 80 11.97 5.33 21.89
C LEU A 80 12.26 6.82 21.73
N ASP A 81 12.73 7.46 22.80
CA ASP A 81 13.28 8.80 22.75
C ASP A 81 14.74 8.82 22.24
N ARG A 82 15.34 10.02 22.17
CA ARG A 82 16.73 10.21 21.73
C ARG A 82 17.76 9.51 22.62
N ASN A 83 17.39 9.15 23.84
CA ASN A 83 18.24 8.46 24.81
C ASN A 83 17.96 6.94 24.84
N SER A 84 17.24 6.41 23.86
CA SER A 84 16.81 5.01 23.78
C SER A 84 15.92 4.55 24.94
N LYS A 85 15.24 5.48 25.61
CA LYS A 85 14.26 5.17 26.65
C LYS A 85 12.87 5.11 26.03
N THR A 86 12.02 4.19 26.49
CA THR A 86 10.65 4.09 26.02
C THR A 86 9.86 5.35 26.33
N ALA A 87 9.47 6.06 25.27
CA ALA A 87 8.60 7.22 25.32
C ALA A 87 7.13 6.79 25.33
N SER A 88 6.77 5.80 24.50
CA SER A 88 5.41 5.29 24.40
C SER A 88 5.39 3.82 23.96
N THR A 89 4.37 3.09 24.38
CA THR A 89 4.12 1.71 23.94
C THR A 89 2.81 1.62 23.17
N LEU A 90 2.86 1.02 21.99
CA LEU A 90 1.71 0.76 21.11
C LEU A 90 1.18 -0.65 21.36
N PHE A 91 -0.14 -0.79 21.38
CA PHE A 91 -0.80 -2.08 21.55
C PHE A 91 -2.16 -2.10 20.86
N GLY A 92 -2.70 -3.30 20.63
CA GLY A 92 -3.99 -3.49 19.98
C GLY A 92 -3.96 -4.64 18.99
N LYS A 93 -4.95 -4.67 18.12
CA LYS A 93 -5.00 -5.61 17.00
C LYS A 93 -5.15 -4.85 15.69
N TRP A 94 -4.33 -5.22 14.72
CA TRP A 94 -4.32 -4.62 13.38
C TRP A 94 -5.67 -4.76 12.65
N ASP A 95 -6.51 -5.71 13.07
CA ASP A 95 -7.83 -5.97 12.50
C ASP A 95 -8.98 -5.33 13.31
N GLU A 96 -8.70 -4.57 14.36
CA GLU A 96 -9.74 -3.94 15.18
C GLU A 96 -9.39 -2.47 15.45
N SER A 97 -8.31 -2.25 16.21
CA SER A 97 -7.86 -0.92 16.64
C SER A 97 -6.45 -0.95 17.23
N MET A 98 -5.76 0.17 17.11
CA MET A 98 -4.44 0.43 17.68
C MET A 98 -4.52 1.60 18.67
N HIS A 99 -3.85 1.43 19.81
CA HIS A 99 -3.80 2.40 20.89
C HIS A 99 -2.35 2.62 21.31
N PHE A 100 -2.09 3.72 22.01
CA PHE A 100 -0.83 3.95 22.69
C PHE A 100 -1.03 4.39 24.13
N VAL A 101 0.01 4.17 24.94
CA VAL A 101 0.16 4.72 26.29
C VAL A 101 1.57 5.29 26.43
N ASN A 102 1.73 6.34 27.24
CA ASN A 102 3.04 6.92 27.51
C ASN A 102 3.85 6.03 28.47
N GLY A 103 5.15 5.89 28.20
CA GLY A 103 6.06 5.05 28.97
C GLY A 103 6.01 3.56 28.65
N ASP A 104 6.69 2.78 29.49
CA ASP A 104 6.81 1.33 29.35
C ASP A 104 5.52 0.60 29.78
N TYR A 105 4.89 -0.07 28.82
CA TYR A 105 3.79 -0.99 29.07
C TYR A 105 4.32 -2.43 29.15
N SER A 106 4.95 -2.80 30.27
CA SER A 106 5.35 -4.18 30.54
C SER A 106 4.14 -4.97 31.04
N GLY A 107 3.39 -5.59 30.13
CA GLY A 107 2.19 -6.38 30.42
C GLY A 107 2.46 -7.65 31.24
N LYS A 108 2.67 -7.51 32.56
CA LYS A 108 2.43 -8.53 33.59
C LYS A 108 2.13 -7.83 34.93
N GLY A 109 0.87 -7.45 35.16
CA GLY A 109 0.39 -7.18 36.52
C GLY A 109 -0.13 -5.78 36.87
N LYS A 110 -0.28 -4.85 35.92
CA LYS A 110 -1.00 -3.59 36.19
C LYS A 110 -2.42 -3.67 35.65
N GLY A 111 -3.37 -3.63 36.57
CA GLY A 111 -4.80 -3.81 36.33
C GLY A 111 -5.43 -2.70 35.48
N HIS A 112 -6.75 -2.82 35.36
CA HIS A 112 -7.72 -2.00 34.63
C HIS A 112 -7.48 -0.46 34.59
N GLU A 113 -6.69 0.10 35.50
CA GLU A 113 -6.35 1.53 35.55
C GLU A 113 -5.44 1.98 34.38
N SER A 114 -4.50 1.17 33.91
CA SER A 114 -3.57 1.55 32.83
C SER A 114 -4.24 1.65 31.44
N LEU A 115 -5.43 1.06 31.28
CA LEU A 115 -6.23 1.18 30.06
C LEU A 115 -7.05 2.48 30.05
N SER A 116 -7.23 3.15 31.19
CA SER A 116 -7.95 4.42 31.26
C SER A 116 -7.15 5.57 30.62
N GLU A 117 -5.82 5.47 30.61
CA GLU A 117 -4.89 6.40 29.93
C GLU A 117 -4.58 6.02 28.48
N ALA A 118 -5.20 4.96 27.95
CA ALA A 118 -4.97 4.53 26.58
C ALA A 118 -5.58 5.51 25.57
N HIS A 119 -4.79 5.93 24.60
CA HIS A 119 -5.22 6.84 23.54
C HIS A 119 -5.39 6.07 22.23
N LEU A 120 -6.54 6.23 21.56
CA LEU A 120 -6.83 5.60 20.27
C LEU A 120 -6.01 6.26 19.15
N LEU A 121 -5.18 5.49 18.46
CA LEU A 121 -4.44 5.94 17.27
C LEU A 121 -5.19 5.65 15.97
N TRP A 122 -5.72 4.44 15.86
CA TRP A 122 -6.36 3.97 14.64
C TRP A 122 -7.46 2.97 14.97
N LYS A 123 -8.53 2.99 14.17
CA LYS A 123 -9.63 2.04 14.26
C LYS A 123 -10.05 1.59 12.87
N ARG A 124 -10.32 0.29 12.73
CA ARG A 124 -10.85 -0.29 11.50
C ARG A 124 -12.15 0.41 11.09
N SER A 125 -12.24 0.77 9.82
CA SER A 125 -13.48 1.26 9.19
C SER A 125 -14.54 0.16 9.15
N LYS A 126 -15.81 0.52 9.31
CA LYS A 126 -16.91 -0.44 9.21
C LYS A 126 -16.93 -1.05 7.80
N PRO A 127 -17.21 -2.36 7.66
CA PRO A 127 -17.40 -2.97 6.35
C PRO A 127 -18.61 -2.35 5.64
N PRO A 128 -18.68 -2.46 4.30
CA PRO A 128 -19.88 -2.09 3.55
C PRO A 128 -21.13 -2.78 4.10
N THR A 129 -22.28 -2.12 4.02
CA THR A 129 -23.57 -2.72 4.42
C THR A 129 -23.94 -3.90 3.55
N ASP A 130 -23.55 -3.87 2.27
CA ASP A 130 -23.73 -4.95 1.32
C ASP A 130 -22.35 -5.56 0.95
N PRO A 131 -22.03 -6.77 1.44
CA PRO A 131 -20.72 -7.38 1.21
C PRO A 131 -20.53 -7.74 -0.26
N THR A 132 -19.36 -7.39 -0.80
CA THR A 132 -18.96 -7.91 -2.11
C THR A 132 -18.63 -9.41 -2.04
N ARG A 133 -18.68 -10.10 -3.18
CA ARG A 133 -18.22 -11.50 -3.32
C ARG A 133 -16.81 -11.74 -2.78
N TYR A 134 -15.98 -10.69 -2.74
CA TYR A 134 -14.56 -10.74 -2.37
C TYR A 134 -14.26 -10.10 -1.01
N ASN A 135 -15.29 -9.75 -0.22
CA ASN A 135 -15.15 -9.12 1.11
C ASN A 135 -14.31 -7.83 1.09
N PHE A 136 -14.37 -7.07 -0.01
CA PHE A 136 -13.67 -5.80 -0.12
C PHE A 136 -14.19 -4.74 0.86
N THR A 137 -13.27 -3.90 1.33
CA THR A 137 -13.61 -2.68 2.07
C THR A 137 -14.23 -1.65 1.14
N CYS A 138 -14.97 -0.67 1.67
CA CYS A 138 -15.49 0.44 0.86
C CYS A 138 -14.38 1.12 0.05
N PHE A 139 -13.20 1.29 0.66
CA PHE A 139 -12.04 1.85 -0.01
C PHE A 139 -11.57 0.99 -1.19
N ALA A 140 -11.43 -0.32 -1.00
CA ALA A 140 -10.99 -1.23 -2.05
C ALA A 140 -11.95 -1.26 -3.24
N ILE A 141 -13.26 -1.15 -3.01
CA ILE A 141 -14.27 -1.06 -4.08
C ILE A 141 -14.00 0.15 -4.98
N THR A 142 -13.63 1.31 -4.41
CA THR A 142 -13.40 2.53 -5.19
C THR A 142 -12.13 2.50 -6.04
N LEU A 143 -11.18 1.60 -5.75
CA LEU A 143 -9.88 1.58 -6.43
C LEU A 143 -10.01 1.32 -7.93
N ASN A 144 -10.94 0.45 -8.34
CA ASN A 144 -11.13 0.08 -9.74
C ASN A 144 -12.36 0.75 -10.41
N GLU A 145 -12.95 1.75 -9.76
CA GLU A 145 -14.07 2.51 -10.29
C GLU A 145 -13.63 3.41 -11.47
N LEU A 146 -14.34 3.33 -12.59
CA LEU A 146 -14.18 4.22 -13.75
C LEU A 146 -15.33 5.23 -13.78
N THR A 147 -15.09 6.41 -13.22
CA THR A 147 -16.08 7.49 -13.27
C THR A 147 -16.14 8.14 -14.66
N PRO A 148 -17.30 8.71 -15.07
CA PRO A 148 -17.42 9.44 -16.32
C PRO A 148 -16.38 10.57 -16.41
N GLY A 149 -15.65 10.69 -17.52
CA GLY A 149 -14.63 11.72 -17.69
C GLY A 149 -13.24 11.36 -17.12
N LEU A 150 -13.11 10.27 -16.36
CA LEU A 150 -11.82 9.80 -15.86
C LEU A 150 -11.04 9.06 -16.95
N LYS A 151 -11.72 8.21 -17.73
CA LYS A 151 -11.11 7.35 -18.74
C LYS A 151 -10.26 8.14 -19.75
N GLU A 152 -10.70 9.33 -20.11
CA GLU A 152 -10.04 10.24 -21.06
C GLU A 152 -8.75 10.85 -20.50
N LYS A 153 -8.57 10.82 -19.17
CA LYS A 153 -7.38 11.36 -18.46
C LYS A 153 -6.39 10.27 -18.06
N LEU A 154 -6.79 9.00 -18.11
CA LEU A 154 -5.95 7.89 -17.70
C LEU A 154 -4.92 7.55 -18.79
N PRO A 155 -3.67 7.22 -18.42
CA PRO A 155 -2.74 6.64 -19.37
C PRO A 155 -3.26 5.27 -19.83
N PRO A 156 -2.92 4.80 -21.06
CA PRO A 156 -3.33 3.48 -21.55
C PRO A 156 -2.90 2.31 -20.65
N THR A 157 -1.92 2.53 -19.78
CA THR A 157 -1.37 1.54 -18.84
C THR A 157 -2.09 1.50 -17.48
N ASP A 158 -3.10 2.34 -17.24
CA ASP A 158 -3.81 2.34 -15.96
C ASP A 158 -4.55 1.02 -15.73
N SER A 159 -4.48 0.47 -14.51
CA SER A 159 -5.08 -0.83 -14.19
C SER A 159 -6.58 -0.87 -14.42
N ARG A 160 -7.28 0.26 -14.29
CA ARG A 160 -8.73 0.33 -14.51
C ARG A 160 -9.14 0.01 -15.95
N LEU A 161 -8.21 0.16 -16.88
CA LEU A 161 -8.40 -0.11 -18.31
C LEU A 161 -8.08 -1.57 -18.67
N ARG A 162 -7.69 -2.41 -17.72
CA ARG A 162 -7.42 -3.83 -17.97
C ARG A 162 -8.71 -4.60 -18.29
N PRO A 163 -8.84 -5.16 -19.51
CA PRO A 163 -10.07 -5.80 -19.95
C PRO A 163 -10.38 -7.10 -19.19
N ASP A 164 -9.36 -7.88 -18.84
CA ASP A 164 -9.48 -9.11 -18.07
C ASP A 164 -10.07 -8.85 -16.67
N GLN A 165 -9.58 -7.81 -16.00
CA GLN A 165 -10.10 -7.39 -14.69
C GLN A 165 -11.55 -6.86 -14.80
N ARG A 166 -11.87 -6.11 -15.87
CA ARG A 166 -13.23 -5.58 -16.08
C ARG A 166 -14.25 -6.69 -16.33
N TYR A 167 -13.92 -7.67 -17.17
CA TYR A 167 -14.80 -8.82 -17.40
C TYR A 167 -15.02 -9.62 -16.12
N LEU A 168 -13.97 -9.80 -15.30
CA LEU A 168 -14.09 -10.48 -14.01
C LEU A 168 -15.05 -9.75 -13.06
N GLU A 169 -14.96 -8.42 -12.98
CA GLU A 169 -15.85 -7.60 -12.16
C GLU A 169 -17.31 -7.67 -12.62
N ASN A 170 -17.56 -7.79 -13.92
CA ASN A 170 -18.89 -7.96 -14.49
C ASN A 170 -19.43 -9.40 -14.39
N GLY A 171 -18.61 -10.36 -13.93
CA GLY A 171 -18.98 -11.77 -13.85
C GLY A 171 -18.87 -12.55 -15.18
N GLU A 172 -18.20 -11.98 -16.18
CA GLU A 172 -17.96 -12.59 -17.50
C GLU A 172 -16.66 -13.42 -17.47
N PHE A 173 -16.70 -14.55 -16.75
CA PHE A 173 -15.49 -15.33 -16.40
C PHE A 173 -14.73 -15.90 -17.60
N GLU A 174 -15.43 -16.38 -18.62
CA GLU A 174 -14.80 -16.93 -19.83
C GLU A 174 -14.03 -15.84 -20.58
N MET A 175 -14.62 -14.65 -20.72
CA MET A 175 -13.99 -13.49 -21.36
C MET A 175 -12.79 -13.00 -20.55
N ALA A 176 -12.92 -12.94 -19.22
CA ALA A 176 -11.83 -12.58 -18.33
C ALA A 176 -10.61 -13.50 -18.51
N ASN A 177 -10.84 -14.82 -18.56
CA ASN A 177 -9.77 -15.80 -18.73
C ASN A 177 -9.11 -15.71 -20.12
N SER A 178 -9.90 -15.49 -21.17
CA SER A 178 -9.39 -15.32 -22.54
C SER A 178 -8.49 -14.07 -22.65
N GLU A 179 -8.95 -12.93 -22.14
CA GLU A 179 -8.18 -11.69 -22.16
C GLU A 179 -6.93 -11.76 -21.27
N LYS A 180 -7.01 -12.43 -20.12
CA LYS A 180 -5.84 -12.68 -19.27
C LYS A 180 -4.76 -13.43 -20.04
N LEU A 181 -5.11 -14.54 -20.70
CA LEU A 181 -4.16 -15.32 -21.49
C LEU A 181 -3.55 -14.49 -22.62
N ARG A 182 -4.37 -13.71 -23.33
CA ARG A 182 -3.94 -12.82 -24.41
C ARG A 182 -2.91 -11.78 -23.92
N LEU A 183 -3.13 -11.18 -22.75
CA LEU A 183 -2.23 -10.19 -22.16
C LEU A 183 -0.91 -10.81 -21.71
N GLU A 184 -0.94 -11.94 -21.00
CA GLU A 184 0.26 -12.64 -20.55
C GLU A 184 1.12 -13.14 -21.72
N GLN A 185 0.49 -13.68 -22.78
CA GLN A 185 1.21 -14.10 -23.99
C GLN A 185 1.89 -12.92 -24.69
N ARG A 186 1.24 -11.76 -24.73
CA ARG A 186 1.83 -10.54 -25.30
C ARG A 186 3.01 -10.08 -24.46
N GLN A 187 2.90 -10.08 -23.13
CA GLN A 187 3.99 -9.68 -22.23
C GLN A 187 5.23 -10.58 -22.36
N ARG A 188 5.04 -11.90 -22.55
CA ARG A 188 6.14 -12.86 -22.76
C ARG A 188 6.92 -12.65 -24.07
N GLN A 189 6.33 -11.98 -25.05
CA GLN A 189 6.95 -11.73 -26.36
C GLN A 189 7.71 -10.41 -26.42
N VAL A 190 7.55 -9.53 -25.43
CA VAL A 190 8.25 -8.25 -25.36
C VAL A 190 9.55 -8.44 -24.57
N PRO A 191 10.72 -7.99 -25.08
CA PRO A 191 11.98 -8.01 -24.32
C PRO A 191 11.85 -7.25 -22.99
N ILE A 192 12.58 -7.68 -21.96
CA ILE A 192 12.54 -7.14 -20.59
C ILE A 192 13.03 -5.67 -20.51
N THR A 193 13.53 -5.10 -21.61
CA THR A 193 13.98 -3.70 -21.67
C THR A 193 12.79 -2.74 -21.77
N PHE A 194 12.12 -2.48 -20.64
CA PHE A 194 11.19 -1.36 -20.50
C PHE A 194 11.91 -0.16 -19.89
N SER A 195 11.90 0.98 -20.57
CA SER A 195 12.29 2.27 -19.96
C SER A 195 11.14 2.77 -19.08
N ILE A 196 11.38 2.92 -17.77
CA ILE A 196 10.43 3.54 -16.85
C ILE A 196 10.38 5.04 -17.14
N SER A 197 9.40 5.48 -17.92
CA SER A 197 9.33 6.87 -18.43
C SER A 197 8.70 7.88 -17.46
N CYS A 198 8.14 7.43 -16.32
CA CYS A 198 7.17 8.26 -15.56
C CYS A 198 7.53 8.60 -14.10
N PHE A 199 8.70 8.22 -13.57
CA PHE A 199 9.16 8.77 -12.28
C PHE A 199 9.90 10.09 -12.54
N VAL A 200 9.16 11.19 -12.42
CA VAL A 200 9.67 12.57 -12.42
C VAL A 200 9.18 13.17 -11.10
N GLY A 201 10.00 13.15 -10.04
CA GLY A 201 9.57 13.60 -8.71
C GLY A 201 10.69 13.91 -7.71
N SER A 202 11.78 13.15 -7.71
CA SER A 202 13.03 13.55 -7.02
C SER A 202 14.20 12.83 -7.66
N GLU A 203 15.37 13.47 -7.75
CA GLU A 203 16.60 12.84 -8.24
C GLU A 203 16.92 11.58 -7.40
N ASP A 204 16.60 11.58 -6.11
CA ASP A 204 16.76 10.44 -5.20
C ASP A 204 15.87 9.23 -5.55
N ALA A 205 14.59 9.45 -5.92
CA ALA A 205 13.71 8.36 -6.34
C ALA A 205 14.15 7.77 -7.69
N ARG A 206 14.69 8.63 -8.59
CA ARG A 206 15.27 8.18 -9.86
C ARG A 206 16.54 7.35 -9.66
N GLU A 207 17.45 7.76 -8.78
CA GLU A 207 18.70 7.02 -8.54
C GLU A 207 18.44 5.65 -7.87
N ARG A 208 17.54 5.58 -6.90
CA ARG A 208 17.21 4.30 -6.23
C ARG A 208 16.43 3.34 -7.12
N LEU A 209 15.46 3.84 -7.92
CA LEU A 209 14.74 3.00 -8.88
C LEU A 209 15.59 2.61 -10.08
N ALA A 210 16.48 3.49 -10.56
CA ALA A 210 17.47 3.13 -11.58
C ALA A 210 18.38 2.00 -11.09
N THR A 211 18.85 2.06 -9.84
CA THR A 211 19.70 1.01 -9.23
C THR A 211 18.96 -0.32 -9.06
N THR A 212 17.64 -0.28 -8.89
CA THR A 212 16.80 -1.48 -8.71
C THR A 212 16.47 -2.19 -10.03
N VAL A 213 16.60 -1.48 -11.17
CA VAL A 213 16.17 -1.93 -12.50
C VAL A 213 17.35 -2.30 -13.42
N VAL A 214 18.60 -2.23 -12.94
CA VAL A 214 19.76 -2.78 -13.68
C VAL A 214 19.98 -4.25 -13.31
N PHE A 215 19.28 -5.16 -13.97
CA PHE A 215 19.75 -6.53 -14.27
C PHE A 215 19.10 -7.06 -15.56
#